data_AF-A0A431V672-F1
#
_entry.id   AF-A0A431V672-F1
#
_cell.length_a   1.000
_cell.length_b   1.000
_cell.length_c   1.000
_cell.angle_alpha   90.00
_cell.angle_beta   90.00
_cell.angle_gamma   90.00
#
_symmetry.space_group_name_H-M   'P 1'
#
loop_
_entity.id
_entity.type
_entity.pdbx_description
1 polymer ?
#
loop_
_entity_poly.entity_id
_entity_poly.type
_entity_poly.pdbx_seq_one_letter_code
_entity_poly.pdbx_strand_id
1 'polypeptide(L)'
;MEESNINWVLAIACLLAGVGIGALGYHLLNAGAGNVQRLRQRLAERDRQLAELREGLGEHLERVGALAEALNRDGQALHREMAEASATLGANPPRKPDFSPTAPAQAEGGEDTPAAPRDYADGNRGTLSEDFGLKPGEDSAPQPPRY
;
A
#
# COMPACT_ATOMS: atom_id res chain seq x y z
N MET A 1 54.03 36.33 -52.81
CA MET A 1 53.68 36.98 -51.52
C MET A 1 52.36 36.48 -50.94
N GLU A 2 51.48 35.83 -51.71
CA GLU A 2 50.16 35.38 -51.22
C GLU A 2 50.23 34.16 -50.28
N GLU A 3 51.17 33.23 -50.50
CA GLU A 3 51.32 32.01 -49.69
C GLU A 3 51.67 32.29 -48.21
N SER A 4 52.50 33.32 -47.96
CA SER A 4 52.88 33.70 -46.59
C SER A 4 51.71 34.28 -45.78
N ASN A 5 50.81 35.02 -46.45
CA ASN A 5 49.62 35.58 -45.81
C ASN A 5 48.60 34.49 -45.50
N ILE A 6 48.42 33.52 -46.42
CA ILE A 6 47.56 32.36 -46.21
C ILE A 6 48.06 31.52 -45.03
N ASN A 7 49.36 31.23 -44.94
CA ASN A 7 49.89 30.42 -43.85
C ASN A 7 49.74 31.09 -42.48
N TRP A 8 49.95 32.41 -42.40
CA TRP A 8 49.77 33.16 -41.16
C TRP A 8 48.29 33.29 -40.74
N VAL A 9 47.38 33.47 -41.71
CA VAL A 9 45.93 33.46 -41.45
C VAL A 9 45.46 32.10 -40.97
N LEU A 10 45.95 30.99 -41.56
CA LEU A 10 45.64 29.64 -41.11
C LEU A 10 46.15 29.37 -39.69
N ALA A 11 47.36 29.85 -39.37
CA ALA A 11 47.91 29.74 -38.01
C ALA A 11 47.03 30.45 -36.97
N ILE A 12 46.55 31.66 -37.28
CA ILE A 12 45.65 32.42 -36.40
C ILE A 12 44.28 31.76 -36.30
N ALA A 13 43.72 31.30 -37.41
CA ALA A 13 42.43 30.63 -37.43
C ALA A 13 42.45 29.34 -36.61
N CYS A 14 43.52 28.53 -36.72
CA CYS A 14 43.70 27.32 -35.94
C CYS A 14 43.87 27.63 -34.44
N LEU A 15 44.63 28.67 -34.10
CA LEU A 15 44.79 29.11 -32.72
C LEU A 15 43.46 29.56 -32.11
N LEU A 16 42.68 30.37 -32.82
CA LEU A 16 41.35 30.80 -32.36
C LEU A 16 40.37 29.63 -32.24
N ALA A 17 40.37 28.72 -33.21
CA ALA A 17 39.55 27.51 -33.15
C ALA A 17 39.94 26.63 -31.94
N GLY A 18 41.23 26.45 -31.70
CA GLY A 18 41.74 25.68 -30.56
C GLY A 18 41.38 26.31 -29.21
N VAL A 19 41.51 27.63 -29.07
CA VAL A 19 41.11 28.36 -27.86
C VAL A 19 39.60 28.25 -27.63
N GLY A 20 38.79 28.39 -28.70
CA GLY A 20 37.34 28.26 -28.61
C GLY A 20 36.92 26.86 -28.14
N ILE A 21 37.47 25.82 -28.75
CA ILE A 21 37.18 24.41 -28.39
C ILE A 21 37.69 24.11 -26.97
N GLY A 22 38.89 24.59 -26.61
CA GLY A 22 39.48 24.40 -25.28
C GLY A 22 38.66 25.06 -24.18
N ALA A 23 38.20 26.31 -24.40
CA ALA A 23 37.35 27.02 -23.45
C ALA A 23 35.98 26.34 -23.28
N LEU A 24 35.38 25.86 -24.38
CA LEU A 24 34.14 25.08 -24.32
C LEU A 24 34.36 23.79 -23.52
N GLY A 25 35.42 23.02 -23.82
CA GLY A 25 35.76 21.80 -23.10
C GLY A 25 35.91 22.04 -21.59
N TYR A 26 36.68 23.06 -21.21
CA TYR A 26 36.86 23.41 -19.80
C TYR A 26 35.54 23.83 -19.13
N HIS A 27 34.69 24.59 -19.82
CA HIS A 27 33.40 25.04 -19.27
C HIS A 27 32.45 23.86 -19.03
N LEU A 28 32.38 22.88 -19.94
CA LEU A 28 31.55 21.69 -19.76
C LEU A 28 32.08 20.79 -18.63
N LEU A 29 33.39 20.58 -18.55
CA LEU A 29 34.00 19.76 -17.48
C LEU A 29 33.85 20.44 -16.11
N ASN A 30 34.05 21.76 -16.03
CA ASN A 30 33.89 22.52 -14.80
C ASN A 30 32.42 22.55 -14.34
N ALA A 31 31.47 22.65 -15.27
CA ALA A 31 30.03 22.52 -14.96
C ALA A 31 29.66 21.09 -14.51
N GLY A 32 30.32 20.07 -15.06
CA GLY A 32 30.12 18.66 -14.69
C GLY A 32 30.62 18.31 -13.29
N ALA A 33 31.73 18.91 -12.84
CA ALA A 33 32.35 18.61 -11.54
C ALA A 33 31.41 18.89 -10.35
N GLY A 34 30.67 20.00 -10.38
CA GLY A 34 29.68 20.33 -9.35
C GLY A 34 28.49 19.36 -9.33
N ASN A 35 28.10 18.82 -10.49
CA ASN A 35 27.02 17.84 -10.58
C ASN A 35 27.42 16.49 -10.00
N VAL A 36 28.68 16.06 -10.14
CA VAL A 36 29.18 14.81 -9.53
C VAL A 36 29.16 14.88 -8.01
N GLN A 37 29.56 16.02 -7.43
CA GLN A 37 29.49 16.22 -5.98
C GLN A 37 28.05 16.19 -5.46
N ARG A 38 27.13 16.87 -6.16
CA ARG A 38 25.69 16.83 -5.84
C ARG A 38 25.11 15.42 -5.96
N LEU A 39 25.56 14.64 -6.95
CA LEU A 39 25.12 13.25 -7.12
C LEU A 39 25.60 12.36 -5.95
N ARG A 40 26.85 12.53 -5.50
CA ARG A 40 27.38 11.84 -4.31
C ARG A 40 26.63 12.21 -3.04
N GLN A 41 26.30 13.49 -2.86
CA GLN A 41 25.48 13.95 -1.73
C GLN A 41 24.09 13.30 -1.75
N ARG A 42 23.44 13.26 -2.92
CA ARG A 42 22.14 12.59 -3.08
C ARG A 42 22.22 11.09 -2.80
N LEU A 43 23.29 10.41 -3.20
CA LEU A 43 23.49 9.00 -2.89
C LEU A 43 23.61 8.78 -1.38
N ALA A 44 24.47 9.54 -0.70
CA ALA A 44 24.62 9.43 0.75
C ALA A 44 23.30 9.69 1.52
N GLU A 45 22.49 10.63 1.04
CA GLU A 45 21.18 10.93 1.63
C GLU A 45 20.15 9.82 1.35
N ARG A 46 20.16 9.22 0.16
CA ARG A 46 19.32 8.05 -0.16
C ARG A 46 19.72 6.82 0.66
N ASP A 47 21.02 6.55 0.81
CA ASP A 47 21.51 5.43 1.61
C ASP A 47 21.08 5.56 3.07
N ARG A 48 21.11 6.79 3.62
CA ARG A 48 20.59 7.07 4.96
C ARG A 48 19.10 6.79 5.07
N GLN A 49 18.30 7.23 4.10
CA GLN A 49 16.86 6.98 4.08
C GLN A 49 16.53 5.48 3.98
N LEU A 50 17.30 4.72 3.20
CA LEU A 50 17.15 3.27 3.12
C LEU A 50 17.50 2.57 4.45
N ALA A 51 18.53 3.05 5.16
CA ALA A 51 18.86 2.53 6.48
C ALA A 51 17.73 2.81 7.50
N GLU A 52 17.18 4.02 7.52
CA GLU A 52 16.07 4.39 8.40
C GLU A 52 14.80 3.58 8.10
N LEU A 53 14.47 3.38 6.82
CA LEU A 53 13.35 2.52 6.39
C LEU A 53 13.56 1.06 6.81
N ARG A 54 14.77 0.53 6.62
CA ARG A 54 15.11 -0.85 6.99
C ARG A 54 14.99 -1.06 8.50
N GLU A 55 15.42 -0.09 9.30
CA GLU A 55 15.30 -0.12 10.75
C GLU A 55 13.82 -0.12 11.17
N GLY A 56 13.02 0.79 10.60
CA GLY A 56 11.57 0.83 10.86
C GLY A 56 10.84 -0.46 10.48
N LEU A 57 11.22 -1.07 9.34
CA LEU A 57 10.71 -2.38 8.95
C LEU A 57 11.13 -3.49 9.91
N GLY A 58 12.32 -3.43 10.50
CA GLY A 58 12.78 -4.39 11.52
C GLY A 58 11.87 -4.42 12.73
N GLU A 59 11.56 -3.26 13.31
CA GLU A 59 10.62 -3.11 14.43
C GLU A 59 9.21 -3.61 14.06
N HIS A 60 8.73 -3.29 12.85
CA HIS A 60 7.43 -3.80 12.39
C HIS A 60 7.42 -5.32 12.21
N LEU A 61 8.49 -5.91 11.68
CA LEU A 61 8.61 -7.35 11.52
C LEU A 61 8.73 -8.07 12.86
N GLU A 62 9.42 -7.49 13.83
CA GLU A 62 9.49 -8.01 15.19
C GLU A 62 8.10 -8.00 15.84
N ARG A 63 7.37 -6.89 15.71
CA ARG A 63 5.99 -6.77 16.20
C ARG A 63 5.05 -7.75 15.51
N VAL A 64 5.16 -7.92 14.19
CA VAL A 64 4.38 -8.90 13.43
C VAL A 64 4.73 -10.32 13.87
N GLY A 65 6.01 -10.62 14.11
CA GLY A 65 6.45 -11.90 14.65
C GLY A 65 5.86 -12.18 16.02
N ALA A 66 5.88 -11.20 16.93
CA ALA A 66 5.27 -11.32 18.25
C ALA A 66 3.75 -11.56 18.18
N LEU A 67 3.05 -10.85 17.29
CA LEU A 67 1.61 -11.05 17.05
C LEU A 67 1.31 -12.42 16.44
N ALA A 68 2.13 -12.88 15.49
CA ALA A 68 1.98 -14.20 14.88
C ALA A 68 2.19 -15.33 15.92
N GLU A 69 3.16 -15.16 16.82
CA GLU A 69 3.42 -16.12 17.89
C GLU A 69 2.29 -16.13 18.94
N ALA A 70 1.71 -14.96 19.25
CA ALA A 70 0.51 -14.87 20.08
C ALA A 70 -0.66 -15.62 19.42
N LEU A 71 -0.93 -15.35 18.13
CA LEU A 71 -2.00 -16.02 17.38
C LEU A 71 -1.82 -17.54 17.32
N ASN A 72 -0.59 -18.02 17.13
CA ASN A 72 -0.30 -19.45 17.13
C ASN A 72 -0.58 -20.08 18.52
N ARG A 73 -0.16 -19.42 19.60
CA ARG A 73 -0.46 -19.86 20.97
C ARG A 73 -1.95 -19.87 21.26
N ASP A 74 -2.67 -18.82 20.89
CA ASP A 74 -4.12 -18.71 21.06
C ASP A 74 -4.86 -19.78 20.25
N GLY A 75 -4.42 -20.03 19.01
CA GLY A 75 -4.95 -21.12 18.18
C GLY A 75 -4.74 -22.50 18.80
N GLN A 76 -3.57 -22.76 19.40
CA GLN A 76 -3.32 -24.00 20.12
C GLN A 76 -4.15 -24.13 21.39
N ALA A 77 -4.31 -23.04 22.15
CA ALA A 77 -5.13 -23.02 23.36
C ALA A 77 -6.60 -23.32 23.02
N LEU A 78 -7.15 -22.65 22.01
CA LEU A 78 -8.50 -22.90 21.52
C LEU A 78 -8.66 -24.35 21.05
N HIS A 79 -7.67 -24.91 20.36
CA HIS A 79 -7.73 -26.30 19.91
C HIS A 79 -7.76 -27.29 21.08
N ARG A 80 -7.04 -27.00 22.17
CA ARG A 80 -7.09 -27.80 23.41
C ARG A 80 -8.44 -27.69 24.10
N GLU A 81 -8.96 -26.48 24.27
CA GLU A 81 -10.27 -26.25 24.87
C GLU A 81 -11.39 -26.92 24.06
N MET A 82 -11.31 -26.85 22.72
CA MET A 82 -12.25 -27.53 21.84
C MET A 82 -12.16 -29.05 21.95
N ALA A 83 -10.94 -29.61 22.06
CA ALA A 83 -10.73 -31.04 22.23
C ALA A 83 -11.29 -31.52 23.59
N GLU A 84 -11.06 -30.76 24.66
CA GLU A 84 -11.63 -31.02 25.97
C GLU A 84 -13.16 -30.91 25.93
N ALA A 85 -13.72 -29.81 25.43
CA ALA A 85 -15.16 -29.62 25.30
C ALA A 85 -15.83 -30.71 24.45
N SER A 86 -15.20 -31.14 23.35
CA SER A 86 -15.63 -32.26 22.52
C SER A 86 -15.69 -33.57 23.32
N ALA A 87 -14.65 -33.88 24.10
CA ALA A 87 -14.61 -35.06 24.95
C ALA A 87 -15.68 -35.02 26.05
N THR A 88 -15.95 -33.85 26.65
CA THR A 88 -16.96 -33.70 27.71
C THR A 88 -18.40 -33.76 27.16
N LEU A 89 -18.66 -33.17 25.98
CA LEU A 89 -19.99 -33.15 25.37
C LEU A 89 -20.29 -34.39 24.51
N GLY A 90 -19.31 -35.27 24.26
CA GLY A 90 -19.45 -36.41 23.34
C GLY A 90 -19.70 -36.00 21.89
N ALA A 91 -19.44 -34.74 21.55
CA ALA A 91 -19.63 -34.19 20.22
C ALA A 91 -18.38 -34.45 19.37
N ASN A 92 -18.58 -35.03 18.18
CA ASN A 92 -17.51 -35.18 17.18
C ASN A 92 -16.83 -33.83 16.94
N PRO A 93 -15.48 -33.75 16.89
CA PRO A 93 -14.80 -32.48 16.69
C PRO A 93 -15.31 -31.81 15.41
N PRO A 94 -15.61 -30.50 15.43
CA PRO A 94 -16.09 -29.80 14.25
C PRO A 94 -15.06 -29.94 13.13
N ARG A 95 -15.49 -30.53 12.01
CA ARG A 95 -14.66 -30.71 10.82
C ARG A 95 -14.19 -29.33 10.37
N LYS A 96 -12.86 -29.19 10.21
CA LYS A 96 -12.22 -27.96 9.71
C LYS A 96 -12.98 -27.48 8.46
N PRO A 97 -13.61 -26.29 8.47
CA PRO A 97 -14.34 -25.81 7.31
C PRO A 97 -13.36 -25.65 6.16
N ASP A 98 -13.69 -26.29 5.04
CA ASP A 98 -12.90 -26.21 3.82
C ASP A 98 -13.17 -24.85 3.19
N PHE A 99 -12.22 -23.91 3.31
CA PHE A 99 -12.29 -22.60 2.67
C PHE A 99 -11.88 -22.69 1.19
N SER A 100 -12.37 -23.71 0.49
CA SER A 100 -12.26 -23.75 -0.97
C SER A 100 -13.17 -22.64 -1.52
N PRO A 101 -12.67 -21.75 -2.40
CA PRO A 101 -13.50 -20.74 -3.02
C PRO A 101 -14.54 -21.44 -3.90
N THR A 102 -15.75 -21.61 -3.37
CA THR A 102 -16.91 -22.03 -4.16
C THR A 102 -17.14 -20.98 -5.24
N ALA A 103 -16.86 -21.36 -6.48
CA ALA A 103 -17.23 -20.58 -7.66
C ALA A 103 -18.74 -20.25 -7.58
N PRO A 104 -19.17 -19.03 -7.96
CA PRO A 104 -20.56 -18.63 -7.84
C PRO A 104 -21.43 -19.56 -8.69
N ALA A 105 -22.21 -20.40 -8.03
CA ALA A 105 -23.27 -21.16 -8.65
C ALA A 105 -24.29 -20.15 -9.19
N GLN A 106 -24.42 -20.10 -10.52
CA GLN A 106 -25.49 -19.38 -11.19
C GLN A 106 -26.82 -19.94 -10.65
N ALA A 107 -27.61 -19.05 -10.07
CA ALA A 107 -28.92 -19.36 -9.52
C ALA A 107 -29.87 -19.76 -10.65
N GLU A 108 -30.22 -21.04 -10.72
CA GLU A 108 -31.50 -21.46 -11.29
C GLU A 108 -32.43 -21.86 -10.13
N GLY A 109 -33.64 -21.31 -10.20
CA GLY A 109 -34.60 -21.29 -9.11
C GLY A 109 -35.03 -22.67 -8.61
N GLY A 110 -35.03 -22.81 -7.29
CA GLY A 110 -35.67 -23.88 -6.53
C GLY A 110 -35.87 -23.40 -5.10
N GLU A 111 -37.10 -23.49 -4.61
CA GLU A 111 -37.68 -22.87 -3.40
C GLU A 111 -37.05 -23.25 -2.04
N ASP A 112 -35.84 -23.82 -1.99
CA ASP A 112 -35.21 -24.23 -0.73
C ASP A 112 -33.67 -24.12 -0.76
N THR A 113 -33.17 -23.05 -1.38
CA THR A 113 -31.75 -22.69 -1.28
C THR A 113 -31.53 -21.77 -0.08
N PRO A 114 -30.61 -22.09 0.87
CA PRO A 114 -30.33 -21.21 1.99
C PRO A 114 -29.88 -19.86 1.43
N ALA A 115 -30.59 -18.80 1.81
CA ALA A 115 -30.32 -17.46 1.33
C ALA A 115 -28.83 -17.12 1.54
N ALA A 116 -28.21 -16.49 0.54
CA ALA A 116 -26.85 -16.01 0.63
C ALA A 116 -26.67 -15.19 1.93
N PRO A 117 -25.51 -15.28 2.60
CA PRO A 117 -25.25 -14.52 3.82
C PRO A 117 -25.63 -13.07 3.61
N ARG A 118 -26.51 -12.56 4.47
CA ARG A 118 -27.07 -11.22 4.30
C ARG A 118 -25.95 -10.20 4.48
N ASP A 119 -25.67 -9.41 3.45
CA ASP A 119 -24.72 -8.30 3.55
C ASP A 119 -25.37 -7.20 4.40
N TYR A 120 -24.85 -7.01 5.62
CA TYR A 120 -25.34 -5.99 6.55
C TYR A 120 -24.80 -4.59 6.23
N ALA A 121 -23.99 -4.45 5.17
CA ALA A 121 -23.41 -3.19 4.71
C ALA A 121 -24.07 -2.64 3.44
N ASP A 122 -25.24 -3.17 3.03
CA ASP A 122 -25.93 -2.72 1.84
C ASP A 122 -26.66 -1.37 2.09
N GLY A 123 -25.97 -0.28 1.79
CA GLY A 123 -26.49 1.09 1.81
C GLY A 123 -26.50 1.79 3.16
N ASN A 124 -26.83 3.10 3.14
CA ASN A 124 -26.86 4.06 4.26
C ASN A 124 -27.89 3.72 5.37
N ARG A 125 -28.23 2.43 5.55
CA ARG A 125 -29.14 1.85 6.55
C ARG A 125 -28.42 0.89 7.50
N GLY A 126 -27.16 1.22 7.82
CA GLY A 126 -26.42 0.54 8.88
C GLY A 126 -27.04 0.82 10.25
N THR A 127 -26.58 0.13 11.29
CA THR A 127 -26.98 0.38 12.70
C THR A 127 -26.73 1.81 13.18
N LEU A 128 -26.01 2.62 12.40
CA LEU A 128 -25.71 4.03 12.63
C LEU A 128 -26.60 5.00 11.84
N SER A 129 -27.48 4.51 10.97
CA SER A 129 -28.43 5.39 10.27
C SER A 129 -29.55 5.80 11.23
N GLU A 130 -29.93 7.08 11.21
CA GLU A 130 -30.96 7.64 12.09
C GLU A 130 -32.34 6.96 11.93
N ASP A 131 -32.57 6.33 10.78
CA ASP A 131 -33.80 5.58 10.48
C ASP A 131 -33.76 4.11 10.95
N PHE A 132 -32.68 3.66 11.59
CA PHE A 132 -32.53 2.27 12.02
C PHE A 132 -33.54 1.95 13.13
N GLY A 133 -34.59 1.21 12.77
CA GLY A 133 -35.67 0.81 13.69
C GLY A 133 -36.88 1.74 13.72
N LEU A 134 -36.87 2.84 12.94
CA LEU A 134 -38.02 3.71 12.78
C LEU A 134 -38.82 3.28 11.55
N LYS A 135 -40.02 2.73 11.77
CA LYS A 135 -41.00 2.61 10.69
C LYS A 135 -41.48 4.02 10.36
N PRO A 136 -41.48 4.47 9.10
CA PRO A 136 -42.09 5.75 8.73
C PRO A 136 -43.59 5.63 8.99
N GLY A 137 -43.99 6.05 10.18
CA GLY A 137 -45.38 6.11 10.63
C GLY A 137 -45.98 7.43 10.21
N GLU A 138 -47.14 7.34 9.59
CA GLU A 138 -48.09 8.40 9.29
C GLU A 138 -48.03 9.58 10.27
N ASP A 139 -47.81 10.77 9.71
CA ASP A 139 -48.01 12.05 10.36
C ASP A 139 -49.42 12.14 10.96
N SER A 140 -49.54 12.03 12.28
CA SER A 140 -50.66 12.61 13.03
C SER A 140 -50.26 12.85 14.48
N ALA A 141 -49.91 14.10 14.77
CA ALA A 141 -49.72 14.59 16.12
C ALA A 141 -51.04 14.45 16.93
N PRO A 142 -51.05 13.77 18.09
CA PRO A 142 -52.24 13.69 18.92
C PRO A 142 -52.43 15.00 19.71
N GLN A 143 -53.53 15.71 19.45
CA GLN A 143 -53.94 16.87 20.26
C GLN A 143 -54.43 16.42 21.65
N PRO A 144 -54.00 17.06 22.75
CA PRO A 144 -54.40 16.67 24.09
C PRO A 144 -55.84 17.12 24.43
N PRO A 145 -56.59 16.32 25.22
CA PRO A 145 -57.98 16.60 25.57
C PRO A 145 -58.09 17.79 26.52
N ARG A 146 -59.00 18.73 26.21
CA ARG A 146 -59.40 19.82 27.10
C ARG A 146 -60.44 19.31 28.10
N TYR A 147 -60.12 19.39 29.38
CA TYR A 147 -61.10 19.34 30.47
C TYR A 147 -61.75 20.72 30.66
#